data_AF-A0A7K2X350-F1
#
_entry.id   AF-A0A7K2X350-F1
#
_cell.length_a   1.000
_cell.length_b   1.000
_cell.length_c   1.000
_cell.angle_alpha   90.00
_cell.angle_beta   90.00
_cell.angle_gamma   90.00
#
_symmetry.space_group_name_H-M   'P 1'
#
loop_
_entity.id
_entity.type
_entity.pdbx_description
1 polymer ?
#
loop_
_entity_poly.entity_id
_entity_poly.type
_entity_poly.pdbx_seq_one_letter_code
_entity_poly.pdbx_strand_id
1 'polypeptide(L)'
;WRWTGYNALIYLAGMQSIPDELYEAAAMDGASRWRQFFHVTLPGLRPTILFTVIVSTIGATQLFGEPLLLEGSISGGISHQYQTLGLYMYEQGWGFFHLGRAAAIAWVMFLLIVVLVGLNALVARRRSRKEAGR
;
A
#
# COMPACT_ATOMS: atom_id res chain seq x y z
N TRP A 1 7.40 1.48 10.02
CA TRP A 1 7.86 2.72 10.67
C TRP A 1 8.35 3.76 9.67
N ARG A 2 9.24 3.41 8.72
CA ARG A 2 9.85 4.34 7.75
C ARG A 2 8.83 5.19 6.97
N TRP A 3 7.74 4.59 6.52
CA TRP A 3 6.71 5.26 5.72
C TRP A 3 5.64 5.99 6.55
N THR A 4 5.71 5.96 7.87
CA THR A 4 4.62 6.47 8.72
C THR A 4 4.47 7.98 8.59
N GLY A 5 5.57 8.74 8.59
CA GLY A 5 5.52 10.21 8.45
C GLY A 5 4.98 10.65 7.09
N TYR A 6 5.44 10.00 6.01
CA TYR A 6 4.95 10.28 4.67
C TYR A 6 3.44 10.01 4.53
N ASN A 7 2.98 8.85 5.02
CA ASN A 7 1.56 8.52 5.00
C ASN A 7 0.74 9.49 5.88
N ALA A 8 1.24 9.88 7.06
CA ALA A 8 0.56 10.83 7.93
C ALA A 8 0.26 12.17 7.22
N LEU A 9 1.23 12.68 6.44
CA LEU A 9 1.03 13.91 5.65
C LEU A 9 0.01 13.72 4.53
N ILE A 10 0.03 12.58 3.83
CA ILE A 10 -0.98 12.25 2.80
C ILE A 10 -2.38 12.20 3.41
N TYR A 11 -2.53 11.53 4.55
CA TYR A 11 -3.80 11.43 5.25
C TYR A 11 -4.26 12.78 5.78
N LEU A 12 -3.36 13.61 6.29
CA LEU A 12 -3.68 14.97 6.72
C LEU A 12 -4.20 15.83 5.56
N ALA A 13 -3.49 15.84 4.43
CA ALA A 13 -3.93 16.54 3.23
C ALA A 13 -5.29 16.03 2.73
N GLY A 14 -5.50 14.71 2.78
CA GLY A 14 -6.78 14.09 2.44
C GLY A 14 -7.92 14.45 3.39
N MET A 15 -7.64 14.69 4.68
CA MET A 15 -8.65 15.15 5.63
C MET A 15 -9.01 16.62 5.40
N GLN A 16 -8.01 17.45 5.04
CA GLN A 16 -8.21 18.87 4.74
C GLN A 16 -9.07 19.11 3.49
N SER A 17 -9.20 18.12 2.59
CA SER A 17 -10.08 18.24 1.42
C SER A 17 -11.54 17.83 1.71
N ILE A 18 -11.87 17.36 2.91
CA ILE A 18 -13.24 17.02 3.29
C ILE A 18 -13.95 18.30 3.74
N PRO A 19 -15.08 18.69 3.14
CA PRO A 19 -15.80 19.91 3.52
C PRO A 19 -16.25 19.89 4.99
N ASP A 20 -16.03 21.00 5.70
CA ASP A 20 -16.37 21.15 7.12
C ASP A 20 -17.89 21.06 7.37
N GLU A 21 -18.71 21.47 6.40
CA GLU A 21 -20.17 21.39 6.43
C GLU A 21 -20.69 19.96 6.71
N LEU A 22 -19.96 18.92 6.28
CA LEU A 22 -20.34 17.53 6.56
C LEU A 22 -20.19 17.16 8.04
N TYR A 23 -19.19 17.76 8.71
CA TYR A 23 -18.97 17.57 10.14
C TYR A 23 -19.99 18.37 10.97
N GLU A 24 -20.30 19.59 10.54
CA GLU A 24 -21.32 20.43 11.16
C GLU A 24 -22.71 19.77 11.09
N ALA A 25 -23.11 19.30 9.91
CA ALA A 25 -24.38 18.59 9.73
C ALA A 25 -24.46 17.34 10.62
N ALA A 26 -23.39 16.53 10.66
CA ALA A 26 -23.34 15.36 11.53
C ALA A 26 -23.41 15.73 13.02
N ALA A 27 -22.83 16.85 13.43
CA ALA A 27 -22.91 17.35 14.80
C ALA A 27 -24.33 17.81 15.16
N MET A 28 -25.04 18.47 14.23
CA MET A 28 -26.45 18.86 14.40
C MET A 28 -27.36 17.64 14.55
N ASP A 29 -27.04 16.53 13.87
CA ASP A 29 -27.72 15.23 14.01
C ASP A 29 -27.33 14.46 15.30
N GLY A 30 -26.53 15.07 16.18
CA GLY A 30 -26.10 14.47 17.45
C GLY A 30 -25.03 13.37 17.30
N ALA A 31 -24.30 13.32 16.18
CA ALA A 31 -23.24 12.34 15.98
C ALA A 31 -22.02 12.65 16.86
N SER A 32 -21.61 11.67 17.69
CA SER A 32 -20.35 11.74 18.45
C SER A 32 -19.12 11.71 17.53
N ARG A 33 -17.95 12.12 18.03
CA ARG A 33 -16.70 12.17 17.24
C ARG A 33 -16.35 10.82 16.58
N TRP A 34 -16.59 9.70 17.26
CA TRP A 34 -16.42 8.36 16.69
C TRP A 34 -17.37 8.10 15.53
N ARG A 35 -18.63 8.51 15.66
CA ARG A 35 -19.62 8.37 14.60
C ARG A 35 -19.26 9.23 13.40
N GLN A 36 -18.80 10.47 13.61
CA GLN A 36 -18.28 11.36 12.57
C GLN A 36 -17.05 10.74 11.87
N PHE A 37 -16.12 10.16 12.61
CA PHE A 37 -14.96 9.49 12.02
C PHE A 37 -15.37 8.37 11.05
N PHE A 38 -16.26 7.46 11.48
CA PHE A 38 -16.66 6.32 10.64
C PHE A 38 -17.60 6.67 9.49
N HIS A 39 -18.40 7.74 9.61
CA HIS A 39 -19.44 8.08 8.64
C HIS A 39 -19.12 9.31 7.78
N VAL A 40 -18.18 10.16 8.19
CA VAL A 40 -17.75 11.35 7.44
C VAL A 40 -16.29 11.21 7.02
N THR A 41 -15.36 11.11 8.00
CA THR A 41 -13.92 11.12 7.72
C THR A 41 -13.48 9.91 6.91
N LEU A 42 -13.80 8.69 7.36
CA LEU A 42 -13.35 7.45 6.73
C LEU A 42 -13.92 7.28 5.31
N PRO A 43 -15.20 7.58 5.04
CA PRO A 43 -15.72 7.61 3.68
C PRO A 43 -15.09 8.70 2.82
N GLY A 44 -14.89 9.90 3.35
CA GLY A 44 -14.23 11.02 2.64
C GLY A 44 -12.78 10.71 2.26
N LEU A 45 -12.07 9.95 3.10
CA LEU A 45 -10.68 9.54 2.86
C LEU A 45 -10.51 8.38 1.87
N ARG A 46 -11.58 7.81 1.31
CA ARG A 46 -11.46 6.63 0.43
C ARG A 46 -10.49 6.78 -0.74
N PRO A 47 -10.46 7.91 -1.49
CA PRO A 47 -9.49 8.07 -2.57
C PRO A 47 -8.05 8.03 -2.05
N THR A 48 -7.80 8.67 -0.90
CA THR A 48 -6.51 8.71 -0.21
C THR A 48 -6.09 7.34 0.31
N ILE A 49 -7.02 6.58 0.90
CA ILE A 49 -6.79 5.20 1.35
C ILE A 49 -6.45 4.31 0.16
N LEU A 50 -7.20 4.41 -0.94
CA LEU A 50 -6.93 3.62 -2.14
C LEU A 50 -5.54 3.92 -2.71
N PHE A 51 -5.19 5.20 -2.82
CA PHE A 51 -3.87 5.63 -3.27
C PHE A 51 -2.76 5.04 -2.39
N THR A 52 -2.84 5.24 -1.08
CA THR A 52 -1.81 4.75 -0.13
C THR A 52 -1.72 3.23 -0.11
N VAL A 53 -2.83 2.50 -0.22
CA VAL A 53 -2.82 1.02 -0.30
C VAL A 53 -2.14 0.56 -1.59
N ILE A 54 -2.43 1.16 -2.74
CA ILE A 54 -1.81 0.82 -4.02
C ILE A 54 -0.29 1.03 -3.95
N VAL A 55 0.14 2.23 -3.54
CA VAL A 55 1.58 2.57 -3.45
C VAL A 55 2.29 1.67 -2.44
N SER A 56 1.66 1.40 -1.29
CA SER A 56 2.22 0.51 -0.28
C SER A 56 2.35 -0.93 -0.78
N THR A 57 1.38 -1.41 -1.56
CA THR A 57 1.40 -2.76 -2.14
C THR A 57 2.56 -2.92 -3.13
N ILE A 58 2.78 -1.90 -3.98
CA ILE A 58 3.93 -1.86 -4.90
C ILE A 58 5.24 -1.90 -4.09
N GLY A 59 5.40 -0.99 -3.13
CA GLY A 59 6.61 -0.89 -2.32
C GLY A 59 6.90 -2.14 -1.48
N ALA A 60 5.88 -2.75 -0.90
CA ALA A 60 6.02 -3.99 -0.12
C ALA A 60 6.45 -5.17 -0.99
N THR A 61 5.94 -5.26 -2.22
CA THR A 61 6.32 -6.33 -3.16
C THR A 61 7.78 -6.17 -3.62
N GLN A 62 8.27 -4.94 -3.68
CA GLN A 62 9.64 -4.60 -4.10
C GLN A 62 10.61 -4.41 -2.91
N LEU A 63 10.25 -4.88 -1.71
CA LEU A 63 11.06 -4.69 -0.51
C LEU A 63 12.45 -5.32 -0.68
N PHE A 64 13.51 -4.53 -0.47
CA PHE A 64 14.90 -4.93 -0.68
C PHE A 64 15.84 -4.42 0.41
N GLY A 65 15.79 -3.12 0.70
CA GLY A 65 16.76 -2.46 1.57
C GLY A 65 16.74 -2.98 3.01
N GLU A 66 15.56 -3.05 3.64
CA GLU A 66 15.43 -3.50 5.02
C GLU A 66 15.88 -4.95 5.23
N PRO A 67 15.46 -5.92 4.39
CA PRO A 67 16.00 -7.29 4.43
C PRO A 67 17.52 -7.36 4.23
N LEU A 68 18.08 -6.61 3.27
CA LEU A 68 19.52 -6.61 3.01
C LEU A 68 20.30 -6.12 4.23
N LEU A 69 19.84 -5.04 4.87
CA LEU A 69 20.52 -4.41 6.00
C LEU A 69 20.46 -5.24 7.29
N LEU A 70 19.58 -6.24 7.38
CA LEU A 70 19.39 -7.02 8.60
C LEU A 70 20.66 -7.81 8.97
N GLU A 71 21.28 -8.47 8.00
CA GLU A 71 22.53 -9.23 8.20
C GLU A 71 23.61 -8.89 7.16
N GLY A 72 23.33 -7.97 6.23
CA GLY A 72 24.24 -7.65 5.12
C GLY A 72 24.32 -8.72 4.04
N SER A 73 23.50 -9.78 4.12
CA SER A 73 23.48 -10.88 3.15
C SER A 73 22.31 -10.76 2.17
N ILE A 74 22.61 -11.01 0.89
CA ILE A 74 21.62 -11.08 -0.20
C ILE A 74 20.82 -12.39 -0.21
N SER A 75 21.27 -13.43 0.52
CA SER A 75 20.59 -14.73 0.59
C SER A 75 19.31 -14.68 1.41
N GLY A 76 19.12 -13.65 2.26
CA GLY A 76 17.95 -13.58 3.14
C GLY A 76 18.04 -14.51 4.35
N GLY A 77 19.25 -14.73 4.88
CA GLY A 77 19.55 -15.60 6.02
C GLY A 77 20.06 -16.98 5.60
N ILE A 78 20.43 -17.82 6.55
CA ILE A 78 21.02 -19.16 6.31
C ILE A 78 20.06 -20.08 5.53
N SER A 79 18.76 -19.96 5.78
CA SER A 79 17.71 -20.76 5.14
C SER A 79 16.73 -19.89 4.35
N HIS A 80 17.17 -18.73 3.85
CA HIS A 80 16.34 -17.80 3.09
C HIS A 80 15.09 -17.28 3.84
N GLN A 81 15.15 -17.23 5.18
CA GLN A 81 14.03 -16.96 6.08
C GLN A 81 13.39 -15.58 5.87
N TYR A 82 14.16 -14.59 5.44
CA TYR A 82 13.69 -13.23 5.15
C TYR A 82 13.99 -12.82 3.70
N GLN A 83 14.24 -13.79 2.82
CA GLN A 83 14.52 -13.52 1.42
C GLN A 83 13.27 -13.02 0.71
N THR A 84 13.30 -11.75 0.28
CA THR A 84 12.25 -11.17 -0.55
C THR A 84 12.49 -11.48 -2.02
N LEU A 85 11.47 -11.30 -2.85
CA LEU A 85 11.61 -11.41 -4.31
C LEU A 85 12.68 -10.44 -4.86
N GLY A 86 12.81 -9.25 -4.26
CA GLY A 86 13.86 -8.29 -4.60
C GLY A 86 15.26 -8.82 -4.28
N LEU A 87 15.45 -9.41 -3.09
CA LEU A 87 16.71 -10.05 -2.71
C LEU A 87 17.05 -11.23 -3.63
N TYR A 88 16.07 -12.10 -3.89
CA TYR A 88 16.25 -13.26 -4.75
C TYR A 88 16.62 -12.87 -6.18
N MET A 89 15.94 -11.86 -6.75
CA MET A 89 16.28 -11.32 -8.08
C MET A 89 17.73 -10.82 -8.11
N TYR A 90 18.15 -10.08 -7.08
CA TYR A 90 19.50 -9.55 -6.97
C TYR A 90 20.54 -10.65 -6.81
N GLU A 91 20.29 -11.65 -5.96
CA GLU A 91 21.17 -12.80 -5.77
C GLU A 91 21.37 -13.58 -7.08
N GLN A 92 20.30 -13.83 -7.84
CA GLN A 92 20.43 -14.44 -9.15
C GLN A 92 21.26 -13.57 -10.11
N GLY A 93 20.99 -12.28 -10.20
CA GLY A 93 21.65 -11.41 -11.19
C GLY A 93 23.10 -11.05 -10.87
N TRP A 94 23.39 -10.73 -9.61
CA TRP A 94 24.68 -10.19 -9.15
C TRP A 94 25.47 -11.15 -8.26
N GLY A 95 24.82 -12.13 -7.62
CA GLY A 95 25.51 -13.19 -6.89
C GLY A 95 25.98 -14.31 -7.83
N PHE A 96 25.05 -14.86 -8.63
CA PHE A 96 25.31 -15.99 -9.52
C PHE A 96 25.55 -15.63 -10.99
N PHE A 97 25.42 -14.35 -11.37
CA PHE A 97 25.44 -13.90 -12.78
C PHE A 97 24.36 -14.55 -13.69
N HIS A 98 23.31 -15.05 -13.03
CA HIS A 98 21.97 -15.43 -13.45
C HIS A 98 21.14 -14.39 -14.19
N LEU A 99 21.68 -13.55 -15.10
CA LEU A 99 20.94 -12.39 -15.64
C LEU A 99 19.61 -12.75 -16.30
N GLY A 100 19.53 -13.87 -17.03
CA GLY A 100 18.28 -14.35 -17.63
C GLY A 100 17.23 -14.75 -16.58
N ARG A 101 17.64 -15.38 -15.48
CA ARG A 101 16.74 -15.72 -14.37
C ARG A 101 16.31 -14.47 -13.61
N ALA A 102 17.22 -13.54 -13.36
CA ALA A 102 16.91 -12.26 -12.73
C ALA A 102 15.87 -11.48 -13.55
N ALA A 103 16.02 -11.44 -14.88
CA ALA A 103 15.04 -10.82 -15.77
C ALA A 103 13.66 -11.51 -15.70
N ALA A 104 13.62 -12.85 -15.67
CA ALA A 104 12.36 -13.59 -15.52
C ALA A 104 11.68 -13.28 -14.17
N ILE A 105 12.44 -13.20 -13.07
CA ILE A 105 11.93 -12.83 -11.75
C ILE A 105 11.35 -11.41 -11.78
N ALA A 106 12.04 -10.45 -12.42
CA ALA A 106 11.55 -9.09 -12.58
C ALA A 106 10.19 -9.03 -13.30
N TRP A 107 10.01 -9.81 -14.37
CA TRP A 107 8.74 -9.93 -15.08
C TRP A 107 7.62 -10.55 -14.22
N VAL A 108 7.94 -11.58 -13.44
CA VAL A 108 6.98 -12.19 -12.51
C VAL A 108 6.57 -11.18 -11.43
N MET A 109 7.51 -10.43 -10.86
CA MET A 109 7.22 -9.37 -9.90
C MET A 109 6.33 -8.28 -10.51
N PHE A 110 6.60 -7.87 -11.74
CA PHE A 110 5.77 -6.90 -12.46
C PHE A 110 4.32 -7.40 -12.61
N LEU A 111 4.14 -8.63 -13.09
CA LEU A 111 2.79 -9.22 -13.23
C LEU A 111 2.07 -9.34 -11.88
N LEU A 112 2.79 -9.76 -10.84
CA LEU A 112 2.25 -9.84 -9.48
C LEU A 112 1.77 -8.46 -9.01
N ILE A 113 2.56 -7.41 -9.22
CA ILE A 113 2.19 -6.03 -8.88
C ILE A 113 0.94 -5.61 -9.66
N VAL A 114 0.87 -5.86 -10.97
CA VAL A 114 -0.29 -5.53 -11.80
C VAL A 114 -1.55 -6.23 -11.28
N VAL A 115 -1.46 -7.51 -10.93
CA VAL A 115 -2.58 -8.28 -10.37
C VAL A 115 -3.02 -7.70 -9.02
N LEU A 116 -2.08 -7.47 -8.09
CA LEU A 116 -2.40 -6.94 -6.77
C LEU A 116 -3.00 -5.54 -6.83
N VAL A 117 -2.46 -4.65 -7.66
CA VAL A 117 -3.00 -3.30 -7.88
C VAL A 117 -4.37 -3.37 -8.54
N GLY A 118 -4.56 -4.23 -9.54
CA GLY A 118 -5.84 -4.46 -10.20
C GLY A 118 -6.91 -4.96 -9.23
N LEU A 119 -6.57 -5.89 -8.33
CA LEU A 119 -7.46 -6.38 -7.29
C LEU A 119 -7.82 -5.27 -6.29
N ASN A 120 -6.84 -4.50 -5.81
CA ASN A 120 -7.08 -3.37 -4.90
C ASN A 120 -8.03 -2.33 -5.53
N ALA A 121 -7.79 -1.97 -6.79
CA ALA A 121 -8.63 -1.04 -7.53
C ALA A 121 -10.06 -1.59 -7.74
N LEU A 122 -10.20 -2.89 -8.07
CA LEU A 122 -11.50 -3.53 -8.27
C LEU A 122 -12.32 -3.55 -6.97
N VAL A 123 -11.70 -3.93 -5.85
CA VAL A 123 -12.36 -3.95 -4.53
C VAL A 123 -12.85 -2.55 -4.15
N ALA A 124 -12.03 -1.52 -4.38
CA ALA A 124 -12.41 -0.14 -4.11
C ALA A 124 -13.57 0.34 -4.99
N ARG A 125 -13.54 0.03 -6.30
CA ARG A 125 -14.64 0.35 -7.23
C ARG A 125 -15.96 -0.32 -6.83
N ARG A 126 -15.92 -1.57 -6.37
CA ARG A 126 -17.12 -2.31 -5.93
C ARG A 126 -17.77 -1.69 -4.68
N ARG A 127 -16.97 -1.11 -3.78
CA ARG A 127 -17.49 -0.43 -2.57
C ARG A 127 -18.18 0.89 -2.92
N SER A 128 -17.54 1.71 -3.76
CA SER A 128 -18.13 2.98 -4.23
C SER A 128 -19.47 2.79 -4.97
N ARG A 129 -19.61 1.75 -5.81
CA ARG A 129 -20.88 1.44 -6.48
C ARG A 129 -22.00 1.01 -5.52
N LYS A 130 -21.68 0.36 -4.40
CA LYS A 130 -22.70 -0.07 -3.41
C LYS A 130 -23.27 1.09 -2.61
N GLU A 131 -22.53 2.19 -2.46
CA GLU A 131 -23.03 3.39 -1.78
C GLU A 131 -23.81 4.31 -2.69
N ALA A 132 -23.49 4.37 -3.98
CA ALA A 132 -24.27 5.14 -4.96
C ALA A 132 -25.65 4.52 -5.27
N GLY A 133 -25.89 3.27 -4.86
CA GLY A 133 -27.16 2.57 -5.02
C GLY A 133 -28.04 2.53 -3.77
N ARG A 134 -27.70 3.28 -2.73
CA ARG A 134 -28.49 3.50 -1.50
C ARG A 134 -28.85 4.97 -1.39
#